data_AF-A0A258HG10-F1
#
_entry.id   AF-A0A258HG10-F1
#
_cell.length_a   1.000
_cell.length_b   1.000
_cell.length_c   1.000
_cell.angle_alpha   90.00
_cell.angle_beta   90.00
_cell.angle_gamma   90.00
#
_symmetry.space_group_name_H-M   'P 1'
#
loop_
_entity.id
_entity.type
_entity.pdbx_description
1 polymer ?
#
loop_
_entity_poly.entity_id
_entity_poly.type
_entity_poly.pdbx_seq_one_letter_code
_entity_poly.pdbx_strand_id
1 'polypeptide(L)'
;MAHYARILATLVLLAAAAGGVVWRLWKPKAEPLYEERAMLGDEVRARLQALRDEDKFHADGTYAGPKGPKNRATLSGWVDGVIDDILAEADGPLEASDVAGRLGIAIGAASKRPAADQARLHGYLIEIWYILGYRSATGYFPAPDDAPEGWAEPLPPGWAAPDRPRLLTRR
;
A
#
# COMPACT_ATOMS: atom_id res chain seq x y z
N MET A 1 -22.71 15.64 -52.77
CA MET A 1 -22.36 14.52 -51.84
C MET A 1 -21.15 14.84 -50.96
N ALA A 2 -20.03 15.35 -51.50
CA ALA A 2 -18.81 15.66 -50.71
C ALA A 2 -18.96 16.75 -49.63
N HIS A 3 -19.89 17.71 -49.79
CA HIS A 3 -20.11 18.78 -48.80
C HIS A 3 -20.79 18.31 -47.51
N TYR A 4 -21.74 17.38 -47.59
CA TYR A 4 -22.45 16.84 -46.41
C TYR A 4 -21.54 15.96 -45.56
N ALA A 5 -20.64 15.21 -46.20
CA ALA A 5 -19.65 14.39 -45.50
C ALA A 5 -18.68 15.22 -44.64
N ARG A 6 -18.30 16.41 -45.11
CA ARG A 6 -17.43 17.33 -44.36
C ARG A 6 -18.15 17.90 -43.12
N ILE A 7 -19.40 18.32 -43.28
CA ILE A 7 -20.21 18.87 -42.17
C ILE A 7 -20.43 17.81 -41.08
N LEU A 8 -20.76 16.57 -41.47
CA LEU A 8 -20.92 15.47 -40.52
C LEU A 8 -19.61 15.14 -39.79
N ALA A 9 -18.48 15.11 -40.49
CA ALA A 9 -17.18 14.88 -39.87
C ALA A 9 -16.81 15.96 -38.84
N THR A 10 -17.10 17.24 -39.13
CA THR A 10 -16.85 18.34 -38.20
C THR A 10 -17.73 18.27 -36.95
N LEU A 11 -19.01 17.90 -37.09
CA LEU A 11 -19.92 17.73 -35.96
C LEU A 11 -19.51 16.60 -35.03
N VAL A 12 -19.05 15.47 -35.59
CA VAL A 12 -18.54 14.33 -34.80
C VAL A 12 -17.28 14.72 -34.02
N LEU A 13 -16.36 15.47 -34.65
CA LEU A 13 -15.15 15.98 -34.00
C LEU A 13 -15.46 16.94 -32.85
N LEU A 14 -16.42 17.85 -33.04
CA LEU A 14 -16.85 18.78 -31.99
C LEU A 14 -17.54 18.05 -30.82
N ALA A 15 -18.39 17.06 -31.13
CA ALA A 15 -19.04 16.24 -30.09
C ALA A 15 -18.02 15.41 -29.29
N ALA A 16 -17.01 14.84 -29.95
CA ALA A 16 -15.94 14.10 -29.27
C ALA A 16 -15.07 15.01 -28.39
N ALA A 17 -14.73 16.21 -28.86
CA ALA A 17 -13.98 17.20 -28.09
C ALA A 17 -14.78 17.69 -26.86
N ALA A 18 -16.07 17.99 -27.04
CA ALA A 18 -16.95 18.39 -25.94
C ALA A 18 -17.13 17.26 -24.92
N GLY A 19 -17.31 16.02 -25.38
CA GLY A 19 -17.40 14.84 -24.51
C GLY A 19 -16.14 14.60 -23.68
N GLY A 20 -14.95 14.77 -24.27
CA GLY A 20 -13.68 14.64 -23.56
C GLY A 20 -13.46 15.72 -22.49
N VAL A 21 -13.91 16.96 -22.75
CA VAL A 21 -13.85 18.06 -21.77
C VAL A 21 -14.82 17.84 -20.62
N VAL A 22 -16.06 17.43 -20.92
CA VAL A 22 -17.07 17.13 -19.89
C VAL A 22 -16.62 15.95 -19.02
N TRP A 23 -16.06 14.88 -19.61
CA TRP A 23 -15.47 13.78 -18.86
C TRP A 23 -14.37 14.29 -17.92
N ARG A 24 -13.44 15.11 -18.42
CA ARG A 24 -12.32 15.62 -17.62
C ARG A 24 -12.78 16.51 -16.45
N LEU A 25 -13.88 17.24 -16.62
CA LEU A 25 -14.48 18.06 -15.57
C LEU A 25 -15.28 17.23 -14.55
N TRP A 26 -15.77 16.06 -14.93
CA TRP A 26 -16.53 15.14 -14.06
C TRP A 26 -15.67 14.03 -13.45
N LYS A 27 -14.40 13.88 -13.85
CA LYS A 27 -13.48 13.04 -13.08
C LYS A 27 -13.37 13.62 -11.67
N PRO A 28 -13.68 12.86 -10.61
CA PRO A 28 -13.38 13.30 -9.26
C PRO A 28 -11.91 13.67 -9.22
N LYS A 29 -11.60 14.89 -8.78
CA LYS A 29 -10.23 15.28 -8.46
C LYS A 29 -9.74 14.25 -7.44
N ALA A 30 -8.69 13.52 -7.78
CA ALA A 30 -7.95 12.78 -6.78
C ALA A 30 -7.55 13.80 -5.71
N GLU A 31 -8.11 13.66 -4.50
CA GLU A 31 -7.67 14.45 -3.37
C GLU A 31 -6.17 14.22 -3.19
N PRO A 32 -5.40 15.26 -2.85
CA PRO A 32 -3.97 15.11 -2.61
C PRO A 32 -3.73 14.02 -1.56
N LEU A 33 -3.07 12.93 -1.99
CA LEU A 33 -2.86 11.70 -1.23
C LEU A 33 -2.00 11.88 0.05
N TYR A 34 -1.40 13.05 0.23
CA TYR A 34 -0.47 13.38 1.30
C TYR A 34 -1.12 14.01 2.55
N GLU A 35 -2.44 14.23 2.54
CA GLU A 35 -3.19 14.77 3.68
C GLU A 35 -4.05 13.70 4.39
N GLU A 36 -3.86 12.42 4.07
CA GLU A 36 -4.62 11.35 4.70
C GLU A 36 -4.17 11.16 6.16
N ARG A 37 -5.16 11.17 7.07
CA ARG A 37 -4.94 11.01 8.51
C ARG A 37 -5.59 9.74 9.02
N ALA A 38 -4.82 8.96 9.76
CA ALA A 38 -5.31 7.83 10.54
C ALA A 38 -5.51 8.24 12.00
N MET A 39 -6.51 7.69 12.67
CA MET A 39 -6.65 7.83 14.12
C MET A 39 -5.91 6.70 14.82
N LEU A 40 -4.82 7.02 15.51
CA LEU A 40 -4.16 6.08 16.40
C LEU A 40 -4.93 6.01 17.73
N GLY A 41 -5.42 4.83 18.06
CA GLY A 41 -6.11 4.54 19.32
C GLY A 41 -6.00 3.07 19.68
N ASP A 42 -6.65 2.64 20.76
CA ASP A 42 -6.49 1.32 21.38
C ASP A 42 -6.61 0.15 20.40
N GLU A 43 -7.59 0.18 19.50
CA GLU A 43 -7.81 -0.90 18.53
C GLU A 43 -6.64 -1.04 17.54
N VAL A 44 -6.21 0.09 16.96
CA VAL A 44 -5.09 0.12 16.01
C VAL A 44 -3.79 -0.30 16.70
N ARG A 45 -3.55 0.20 17.93
CA ARG A 45 -2.39 -0.20 18.74
C ARG A 45 -2.39 -1.69 19.04
N ALA A 46 -3.53 -2.27 19.43
CA ALA A 46 -3.64 -3.70 19.69
C ALA A 46 -3.33 -4.53 18.45
N ARG A 47 -3.77 -4.08 17.26
CA ARG A 47 -3.46 -4.74 15.98
C ARG A 47 -1.98 -4.62 15.60
N LEU A 48 -1.37 -3.44 15.77
CA LEU A 48 0.06 -3.25 15.55
C LEU A 48 0.90 -4.08 16.53
N GLN A 49 0.50 -4.16 17.80
CA GLN A 49 1.15 -5.02 18.80
C GLN A 49 1.04 -6.50 18.42
N ALA A 50 -0.14 -6.95 17.99
CA ALA A 50 -0.32 -8.32 17.51
C ALA A 50 0.61 -8.62 16.31
N LEU A 51 0.73 -7.67 15.37
CA LEU A 51 1.66 -7.78 14.24
C LEU A 51 3.11 -7.83 14.71
N ARG A 52 3.48 -6.99 15.69
CA ARG A 52 4.82 -6.94 16.29
C ARG A 52 5.22 -8.29 16.91
N ASP A 53 4.30 -8.96 17.58
CA ASP A 53 4.58 -10.20 18.30
C ASP A 53 4.61 -11.45 17.39
N GLU A 54 4.34 -11.29 16.09
CA GLU A 54 4.43 -12.38 15.13
C GLU A 54 5.85 -12.87 14.87
N ASP A 55 5.96 -14.17 14.57
CA ASP A 55 7.19 -14.82 14.16
C ASP A 55 7.53 -14.53 12.68
N LYS A 56 7.97 -13.31 12.41
CA LYS A 56 8.17 -12.78 11.05
C LYS A 56 9.30 -13.50 10.30
N PHE A 57 9.17 -13.49 8.97
CA PHE A 57 10.16 -14.06 8.03
C PHE A 57 10.48 -15.54 8.26
N HIS A 58 9.56 -16.29 8.86
CA HIS A 58 9.61 -17.74 8.85
C HIS A 58 9.32 -18.30 7.46
N ALA A 59 9.95 -19.44 7.18
CA ALA A 59 9.65 -20.17 5.96
C ALA A 59 8.20 -20.66 5.98
N ASP A 60 7.52 -20.55 4.84
CA ASP A 60 6.19 -21.08 4.59
C ASP A 60 6.14 -21.77 3.22
N GLY A 61 4.96 -22.19 2.77
CA GLY A 61 4.79 -22.89 1.50
C GLY A 61 5.17 -22.09 0.25
N THR A 62 5.36 -20.77 0.37
CA THR A 62 5.63 -19.84 -0.73
C THR A 62 6.91 -19.01 -0.55
N TYR A 63 7.37 -18.86 0.69
CA TYR A 63 8.54 -18.08 1.06
C TYR A 63 9.55 -18.94 1.82
N ALA A 64 10.78 -19.04 1.31
CA ALA A 64 11.81 -19.92 1.89
C ALA A 64 12.43 -19.40 3.20
N GLY A 65 12.22 -18.13 3.53
CA GLY A 65 12.91 -17.48 4.65
C GLY A 65 14.33 -17.01 4.31
N PRO A 66 14.89 -16.08 5.12
CA PRO A 66 16.23 -15.58 4.92
C PRO A 66 17.28 -16.60 5.38
N LYS A 67 18.51 -16.48 4.87
CA LYS A 67 19.62 -17.38 5.22
C LYS A 67 20.05 -17.20 6.68
N GLY A 68 19.48 -17.99 7.58
CA GLY A 68 19.88 -18.13 8.97
C GLY A 68 19.23 -17.12 9.94
N PRO A 69 19.31 -17.39 11.26
CA PRO A 69 18.55 -16.68 12.27
C PRO A 69 18.94 -15.20 12.41
N LYS A 70 20.21 -14.85 12.15
CA LYS A 70 20.68 -13.46 12.21
C LYS A 70 20.01 -12.56 11.17
N ASN A 71 19.89 -13.06 9.92
CA ASN A 71 19.23 -12.30 8.86
C ASN A 71 17.72 -12.19 9.10
N ARG A 72 17.10 -13.25 9.63
CA ARG A 72 15.71 -13.22 10.08
C ARG A 72 15.48 -12.13 11.12
N ALA A 73 16.27 -12.14 12.20
CA ALA A 73 16.18 -11.14 13.27
C ALA A 73 16.40 -9.71 12.75
N THR A 74 17.29 -9.51 11.78
CA THR A 74 17.52 -8.19 11.18
C THR A 74 16.31 -7.71 10.38
N LEU A 75 15.70 -8.58 9.56
CA LEU A 75 14.51 -8.25 8.78
C LEU A 75 13.30 -7.98 9.68
N SER A 76 13.07 -8.83 10.69
CA SER A 76 12.03 -8.61 11.69
C SER A 76 12.23 -7.28 12.41
N GLY A 77 13.46 -6.99 12.84
CA GLY A 77 13.78 -5.75 13.55
C GLY A 77 13.53 -4.47 12.74
N TRP A 78 13.60 -4.50 11.41
CA TRP A 78 13.22 -3.35 10.58
C TRP A 78 11.71 -3.11 10.56
N VAL A 79 10.91 -4.18 10.50
CA VAL A 79 9.45 -4.08 10.58
C VAL A 79 9.04 -3.67 12.00
N ASP A 80 9.59 -4.32 13.00
CA ASP A 80 9.29 -4.08 14.41
C ASP A 80 9.71 -2.66 14.83
N GLY A 81 10.82 -2.14 14.30
CA GLY A 81 11.24 -0.76 14.53
C GLY A 81 10.22 0.27 14.03
N VAL A 82 9.63 0.05 12.85
CA VAL A 82 8.56 0.93 12.37
C VAL A 82 7.33 0.84 13.27
N ILE A 83 6.95 -0.36 13.70
CA ILE A 83 5.81 -0.55 14.61
C ILE A 83 6.08 0.15 15.94
N ASP A 84 7.27 -0.03 16.52
CA ASP A 84 7.67 0.58 17.78
C ASP A 84 7.64 2.12 17.69
N ASP A 85 8.13 2.70 16.59
CA ASP A 85 8.08 4.14 16.35
C ASP A 85 6.63 4.66 16.29
N ILE A 86 5.72 3.92 15.66
CA ILE A 86 4.29 4.28 15.57
C ILE A 86 3.63 4.13 16.95
N LEU A 87 3.91 3.06 17.67
CA LEU A 87 3.35 2.82 19.01
C LEU A 87 3.87 3.83 20.05
N ALA A 88 5.03 4.45 19.82
CA ALA A 88 5.56 5.50 20.68
C ALA A 88 4.82 6.85 20.55
N GLU A 89 4.08 7.07 19.46
CA GLU A 89 3.28 8.29 19.27
C GLU A 89 2.14 8.38 20.29
N ALA A 90 1.66 9.59 20.56
CA ALA A 90 0.45 9.79 21.35
C ALA A 90 -0.80 9.37 20.57
N ASP A 91 -1.91 9.11 21.28
CA ASP A 91 -3.20 8.88 20.62
C ASP A 91 -3.65 10.12 19.85
N GLY A 92 -4.28 9.88 18.70
CA GLY A 92 -4.81 10.95 17.85
C GLY A 92 -4.41 10.85 16.38
N PRO A 93 -4.46 11.96 15.63
CA PRO A 93 -4.13 11.98 14.21
C PRO A 93 -2.67 11.61 13.95
N LEU A 94 -2.48 10.65 13.06
CA LEU A 94 -1.20 10.32 12.45
C LEU A 94 -1.28 10.62 10.96
N GLU A 95 -0.30 11.35 10.44
CA GLU A 95 -0.24 11.73 9.03
C GLU A 95 0.36 10.60 8.18
N ALA A 96 -0.25 10.32 7.03
CA ALA A 96 0.22 9.31 6.09
C ALA A 96 1.66 9.59 5.62
N SER A 97 2.04 10.86 5.43
CA SER A 97 3.40 11.25 5.02
C SER A 97 4.46 10.84 6.04
N ASP A 98 4.16 10.98 7.33
CA ASP A 98 5.10 10.67 8.40
C ASP A 98 5.34 9.18 8.49
N VAL A 99 4.26 8.40 8.38
CA VAL A 99 4.33 6.94 8.31
C VAL A 99 5.08 6.49 7.05
N ALA A 100 4.79 7.08 5.90
CA ALA A 100 5.47 6.76 4.64
C ALA A 100 6.98 6.99 4.74
N GLY A 101 7.41 8.05 5.42
CA GLY A 101 8.83 8.31 5.72
C GLY A 101 9.48 7.17 6.51
N ARG A 102 8.82 6.69 7.57
CA ARG A 102 9.30 5.56 8.39
C ARG A 102 9.38 4.26 7.59
N LEU A 103 8.35 3.98 6.79
CA LEU A 103 8.33 2.81 5.90
C LEU A 103 9.46 2.88 4.85
N GLY A 104 9.69 4.06 4.27
CA GLY A 104 10.76 4.29 3.30
C GLY A 104 12.16 3.98 3.86
N ILE A 105 12.40 4.26 5.15
CA ILE A 105 13.66 3.91 5.83
C ILE A 105 13.83 2.39 5.89
N ALA A 106 12.78 1.65 6.27
CA ALA A 106 12.81 0.19 6.32
C ALA A 106 13.02 -0.44 4.93
N ILE A 107 12.35 0.09 3.90
CA ILE A 107 12.55 -0.30 2.49
C ILE A 107 14.02 -0.07 2.08
N GLY A 108 14.54 1.13 2.36
CA GLY A 108 15.92 1.49 2.06
C GLY A 108 16.94 0.56 2.73
N ALA A 109 16.70 0.20 4.00
CA ALA A 109 17.52 -0.75 4.74
C ALA A 109 17.52 -2.16 4.10
N ALA A 110 16.38 -2.57 3.53
CA ALA A 110 16.22 -3.87 2.90
C ALA A 110 16.71 -3.96 1.44
N SER A 111 17.05 -2.83 0.80
CA SER A 111 17.41 -2.75 -0.64
C SER A 111 18.51 -3.71 -1.11
N LYS A 112 19.42 -4.13 -0.21
CA LYS A 112 20.52 -5.06 -0.52
C LYS A 112 20.21 -6.52 -0.19
N ARG A 113 18.99 -6.83 0.25
CA ARG A 113 18.56 -8.20 0.57
C ARG A 113 18.10 -8.95 -0.68
N PRO A 114 18.01 -10.28 -0.65
CA PRO A 114 17.37 -11.04 -1.73
C PRO A 114 15.96 -10.53 -2.05
N ALA A 115 15.56 -10.57 -3.33
CA ALA A 115 14.27 -10.05 -3.78
C ALA A 115 13.07 -10.66 -3.02
N ALA A 116 13.11 -11.95 -2.68
CA ALA A 116 12.07 -12.60 -1.89
C ALA A 116 11.94 -12.01 -0.47
N ASP A 117 13.07 -11.65 0.16
CA ASP A 117 13.09 -11.02 1.49
C ASP A 117 12.56 -9.59 1.42
N GLN A 118 12.90 -8.85 0.36
CA GLN A 118 12.37 -7.51 0.10
C GLN A 118 10.87 -7.55 -0.10
N ALA A 119 10.37 -8.45 -0.95
CA ALA A 119 8.94 -8.63 -1.19
C ALA A 119 8.18 -9.01 0.09
N ARG A 120 8.75 -9.91 0.91
CA ARG A 120 8.15 -10.29 2.20
C ARG A 120 8.10 -9.11 3.18
N LEU A 121 9.16 -8.30 3.23
CA LEU A 121 9.21 -7.09 4.05
C LEU A 121 8.19 -6.06 3.58
N HIS A 122 8.12 -5.79 2.28
CA HIS A 122 7.11 -4.89 1.71
C HIS A 122 5.69 -5.33 2.08
N GLY A 123 5.40 -6.63 2.05
CA GLY A 123 4.11 -7.15 2.49
C GLY A 123 3.75 -6.77 3.94
N TYR A 124 4.71 -6.82 4.86
CA TYR A 124 4.51 -6.36 6.24
C TYR A 124 4.31 -4.85 6.34
N LEU A 125 5.05 -4.06 5.55
CA LEU A 125 4.93 -2.60 5.55
C LEU A 125 3.57 -2.13 4.99
N ILE A 126 3.08 -2.81 3.97
CA ILE A 126 1.72 -2.60 3.43
C ILE A 126 0.66 -2.99 4.48
N GLU A 127 0.87 -4.09 5.20
CA GLU A 127 -0.01 -4.50 6.30
C GLU A 127 -0.06 -3.47 7.43
N ILE A 128 1.07 -2.86 7.83
CA ILE A 128 1.11 -1.72 8.76
C ILE A 128 0.25 -0.56 8.23
N TRP A 129 0.44 -0.19 6.96
CA TRP A 129 -0.30 0.89 6.30
C TRP A 129 -1.82 0.67 6.35
N TYR A 130 -2.27 -0.54 6.06
CA TYR A 130 -3.69 -0.90 6.13
C TYR A 130 -4.23 -1.01 7.56
N ILE A 131 -3.44 -1.48 8.53
CA ILE A 131 -3.85 -1.50 9.94
C ILE A 131 -4.17 -0.07 10.43
N LEU A 132 -3.40 0.91 9.98
CA LEU A 132 -3.64 2.33 10.28
C LEU A 132 -4.91 2.88 9.57
N GLY A 133 -5.43 2.17 8.57
CA GLY A 133 -6.64 2.56 7.85
C GLY A 133 -6.41 3.53 6.70
N TYR A 134 -5.15 3.74 6.28
CA TYR A 134 -4.84 4.53 5.11
C TYR A 134 -5.30 3.81 3.82
N ARG A 135 -5.88 4.57 2.90
CA ARG A 135 -6.45 4.10 1.63
C ARG A 135 -5.50 4.32 0.45
N SER A 136 -4.60 5.28 0.58
CA SER A 136 -3.74 5.78 -0.51
C SER A 136 -2.46 4.96 -0.78
N ALA A 137 -2.39 3.69 -0.34
CA ALA A 137 -1.21 2.83 -0.48
C ALA A 137 -0.63 2.80 -1.91
N THR A 138 -1.51 2.93 -2.92
CA THR A 138 -1.25 2.82 -4.36
C THR A 138 -0.15 3.73 -4.94
N GLY A 139 0.29 4.77 -4.21
CA GLY A 139 1.37 5.65 -4.65
C GLY A 139 2.74 5.34 -4.04
N TYR A 140 2.79 4.59 -2.94
CA TYR A 140 3.99 4.45 -2.11
C TYR A 140 4.66 3.08 -2.22
N PHE A 141 3.94 2.05 -2.64
CA PHE A 141 4.53 0.75 -2.95
C PHE A 141 4.48 0.51 -4.46
N PRO A 142 5.57 0.03 -5.07
CA PRO A 142 5.56 -0.27 -6.50
C PRO A 142 4.55 -1.38 -6.77
N ALA A 143 3.63 -1.13 -7.70
CA ALA A 143 2.76 -2.19 -8.21
C ALA A 143 3.62 -3.30 -8.86
N PRO A 144 3.24 -4.58 -8.75
CA PRO A 144 3.83 -5.61 -9.60
C PRO A 144 3.65 -5.24 -11.07
N ASP A 145 4.59 -5.65 -11.93
CA ASP A 145 4.70 -5.26 -13.36
C ASP A 145 3.41 -5.52 -14.19
N ASP A 146 2.46 -6.28 -13.65
CA ASP A 146 1.25 -6.76 -14.31
C ASP A 146 -0.06 -6.16 -13.78
N ALA A 147 -0.02 -5.13 -12.92
CA ALA A 147 -1.22 -4.62 -12.25
C ALA A 147 -2.18 -3.88 -13.22
N PRO A 148 -3.49 -4.24 -13.26
CA PRO A 148 -4.51 -3.54 -14.06
C PRO A 148 -4.70 -2.05 -13.70
N GLU A 149 -5.24 -1.27 -14.63
CA GLU A 149 -5.60 0.14 -14.35
C GLU A 149 -6.76 0.20 -13.32
N GLY A 150 -6.55 0.89 -12.19
CA GLY A 150 -7.51 0.96 -11.08
C GLY A 150 -7.32 -0.09 -9.99
N TRP A 151 -6.22 -0.84 -10.02
CA TRP A 151 -5.87 -1.77 -8.95
C TRP A 151 -5.51 -1.01 -7.66
N ALA A 152 -6.33 -1.18 -6.62
CA ALA A 152 -5.77 -1.19 -5.27
C ALA A 152 -4.81 -2.40 -5.22
N GLU A 153 -3.59 -2.18 -4.74
CA GLU A 153 -2.52 -3.19 -4.61
C GLU A 153 -3.00 -4.59 -4.20
N PRO A 154 -2.23 -5.66 -4.50
CA PRO A 154 -2.60 -6.98 -4.02
C PRO A 154 -2.64 -6.87 -2.50
N LEU A 155 -3.76 -7.26 -1.93
CA LEU A 155 -3.85 -7.46 -0.49
C LEU A 155 -2.64 -8.29 -0.05
N PRO A 156 -1.98 -7.94 1.08
CA PRO A 156 -0.85 -8.72 1.57
C PRO A 156 -1.18 -10.21 1.58
N PRO A 157 -0.24 -11.11 1.24
CA PRO A 157 -0.54 -12.54 1.16
C PRO A 157 -1.27 -13.06 2.41
N GLY A 158 -2.48 -13.58 2.23
CA GLY A 158 -3.36 -14.08 3.30
C GLY A 158 -4.51 -13.15 3.69
N TRP A 159 -4.55 -11.90 3.22
CA TRP A 159 -5.64 -10.96 3.45
C TRP A 159 -6.81 -11.20 2.49
N ALA A 160 -8.04 -11.10 3.00
CA ALA A 160 -9.27 -11.32 2.20
C ALA A 160 -9.89 -10.01 1.69
N ALA A 161 -9.63 -8.88 2.37
CA ALA A 161 -10.04 -7.53 2.01
C ALA A 161 -9.18 -6.49 2.79
N PRO A 162 -9.16 -5.20 2.42
CA PRO A 162 -8.38 -4.17 3.13
C PRO A 162 -8.78 -3.99 4.61
N ASP A 163 -10.00 -4.37 4.96
CA ASP A 163 -10.55 -4.39 6.31
C ASP A 163 -10.54 -5.79 6.95
N ARG A 164 -10.08 -6.81 6.22
CA ARG A 164 -10.04 -8.22 6.67
C ARG A 164 -8.60 -8.74 6.63
N PRO A 165 -7.85 -8.53 7.74
CA PRO A 165 -6.48 -9.00 7.83
C PRO A 165 -6.40 -10.52 7.70
N ARG A 166 -5.20 -11.00 7.39
CA ARG A 166 -4.89 -12.44 7.40
C ARG A 166 -5.37 -13.07 8.71
N LEU A 167 -6.09 -14.17 8.61
CA LEU A 167 -6.50 -14.94 9.78
C LEU A 167 -5.23 -15.35 10.51
N LEU A 168 -5.04 -14.85 11.74
CA LEU A 168 -3.94 -15.27 12.61
C LEU A 168 -3.95 -16.79 12.68
N THR A 169 -2.90 -17.43 12.17
CA THR A 169 -2.71 -18.86 12.34
C THR A 169 -2.54 -19.10 13.83
N ARG A 170 -3.63 -19.43 14.54
CA ARG A 170 -3.53 -19.90 15.92
C ARG A 170 -2.61 -21.12 15.91
N ARG A 171 -1.45 -20.98 16.55
CA ARG A 171 -0.70 -22.13 17.05
C ARG A 171 -1.23 -22.49 18.42
#